data_AF-A0A4R3FV48-F1
#
_entry.id   AF-A0A4R3FV48-F1
#
_cell.length_a   1.000
_cell.length_b   1.000
_cell.length_c   1.000
_cell.angle_alpha   90.00
_cell.angle_beta   90.00
_cell.angle_gamma   90.00
#
_symmetry.space_group_name_H-M   'P 1'
#
loop_
_entity.id
_entity.type
_entity.pdbx_description
1 polymer ?
#
loop_
_entity_poly.entity_id
_entity_poly.type
_entity_poly.pdbx_seq_one_letter_code
_entity_poly.pdbx_strand_id
1 'polypeptide(L)'
;MKALMVDVDGVLVHGRPTDGLPPFTYLERDLGLTREMLQQAFFKPYWADIVTGREPIEPRLADVLDRIAPNITPEALMDYWFENDSRLDRQLLEGLVEYRKKGVTLFLATNQEHRRAAYLMERLGLSEHFDGIFYSAALGHKKPSEDFFRIATERSGYERHEIAFIDDSIENIEAARDFG
;
A
#
# COMPACT_ATOMS: atom_id res chain seq x y z
N MET A 1 3.72 -12.20 -21.31
CA MET A 1 2.96 -11.46 -20.29
C MET A 1 1.71 -10.85 -20.92
N LYS A 2 0.56 -11.06 -20.29
CA LYS A 2 -0.73 -10.39 -20.58
C LYS A 2 -1.16 -9.44 -19.46
N ALA A 3 -0.68 -9.65 -18.23
CA ALA A 3 -0.95 -8.79 -17.09
C ALA A 3 0.33 -8.41 -16.34
N LEU A 4 0.36 -7.21 -15.78
CA LEU A 4 1.45 -6.71 -14.96
C LEU A 4 0.89 -6.30 -13.59
N MET A 5 1.41 -6.93 -12.55
CA MET A 5 1.15 -6.57 -11.16
C MET A 5 2.28 -5.68 -10.64
N VAL A 6 1.94 -4.52 -10.09
CA VAL A 6 2.92 -3.51 -9.65
C VAL A 6 2.71 -3.22 -8.17
N ASP A 7 3.78 -3.27 -7.37
CA ASP A 7 3.71 -2.77 -6.00
C ASP A 7 3.55 -1.24 -5.94
N VAL A 8 3.16 -0.74 -4.78
CA VAL A 8 2.93 0.68 -4.53
C VAL A 8 4.12 1.30 -3.82
N ASP A 9 4.34 0.98 -2.54
CA ASP A 9 5.38 1.62 -1.74
C ASP A 9 6.76 1.19 -2.23
N GLY A 10 7.67 2.14 -2.44
CA GLY A 10 9.03 1.85 -2.97
C GLY A 10 9.08 1.58 -4.48
N VAL A 11 7.93 1.49 -5.16
CA VAL A 11 7.83 1.32 -6.62
C VAL A 11 7.11 2.49 -7.28
N LEU A 12 5.81 2.68 -6.97
CA LEU A 12 5.00 3.77 -7.50
C LEU A 12 5.00 4.99 -6.58
N VAL A 13 5.17 4.80 -5.27
CA VAL A 13 5.13 5.88 -4.26
C VAL A 13 6.47 5.94 -3.54
N HIS A 14 7.07 7.13 -3.51
CA HIS A 14 8.38 7.40 -2.94
C HIS A 14 8.31 8.54 -1.91
N GLY A 15 7.59 8.28 -0.81
CA GLY A 15 7.49 9.17 0.35
C GLY A 15 6.72 10.47 0.08
N ARG A 16 7.19 11.55 0.72
CA ARG A 16 6.51 12.85 0.77
C ARG A 16 6.50 13.58 -0.57
N PRO A 17 5.35 14.13 -1.01
CA PRO A 17 5.28 14.91 -2.24
C PRO A 17 6.24 16.10 -2.30
N THR A 18 6.50 16.73 -1.15
CA THR A 18 7.27 17.98 -1.07
C THR A 18 8.77 17.78 -1.23
N ASP A 19 9.32 16.71 -0.67
CA ASP A 19 10.76 16.55 -0.47
C ASP A 19 11.25 15.09 -0.62
N GLY A 20 10.34 14.13 -0.82
CA GLY A 20 10.66 12.71 -0.93
C GLY A 20 11.12 12.06 0.37
N LEU A 21 11.07 12.76 1.52
CA LEU A 21 11.44 12.19 2.80
C LEU A 21 10.37 11.18 3.28
N PRO A 22 10.67 10.33 4.28
CA PRO A 22 9.69 9.44 4.88
C PRO A 22 8.43 10.19 5.39
N PRO A 23 7.24 9.56 5.37
CA PRO A 23 5.97 10.26 5.63
C PRO A 23 5.89 10.91 7.02
N PHE A 24 6.48 10.28 8.03
CA PHE A 24 6.46 10.77 9.42
C PHE A 24 7.63 11.69 9.80
N THR A 25 8.42 12.19 8.84
CA THR A 25 9.60 13.03 9.11
C THR A 25 9.30 14.23 10.00
N TYR A 26 8.16 14.89 9.82
CA TYR A 26 7.76 16.08 10.59
C TYR A 26 6.56 15.85 11.53
N LEU A 27 6.22 14.59 11.83
CA LEU A 27 5.04 14.25 12.62
C LEU A 27 5.01 14.95 13.99
N GLU A 28 6.15 15.01 14.67
CA GLU A 28 6.24 15.66 15.99
C GLU A 28 6.09 17.17 15.89
N ARG A 29 6.71 17.79 14.87
CA ARG A 29 6.58 19.23 14.62
C ARG A 29 5.14 19.61 14.30
N ASP A 30 4.48 18.81 13.47
CA ASP A 30 3.19 19.17 12.87
C ASP A 30 2.00 18.79 13.76
N LEU A 31 2.08 17.65 14.45
CA LEU A 31 0.98 17.12 15.26
C LEU A 31 1.33 16.91 16.74
N GLY A 32 2.59 17.13 17.17
CA GLY A 32 3.00 16.89 18.55
C GLY A 32 3.10 15.40 18.93
N LEU A 33 3.10 14.50 17.95
CA LEU A 33 3.22 13.06 18.13
C LEU A 33 4.56 12.55 17.57
N THR A 34 5.33 11.82 18.37
CA THR A 34 6.58 11.24 17.86
C THR A 34 6.32 9.95 17.08
N ARG A 35 7.14 9.70 16.05
CA ARG A 35 7.12 8.43 15.32
C ARG A 35 7.33 7.23 16.23
N GLU A 36 8.21 7.35 17.23
CA GLU A 36 8.51 6.26 18.17
C GLU A 36 7.29 5.91 19.03
N MET A 37 6.57 6.91 19.54
CA MET A 37 5.33 6.68 20.29
C MET A 37 4.29 5.97 19.43
N LEU A 38 4.06 6.45 18.20
CA LEU A 38 3.13 5.81 17.28
C LEU A 38 3.57 4.37 16.92
N GLN A 39 4.87 4.16 16.72
CA GLN A 39 5.42 2.84 16.42
C GLN A 39 5.16 1.84 17.55
N GLN A 40 5.43 2.23 18.80
CA GLN A 40 5.31 1.36 19.96
C GLN A 40 3.85 1.13 20.36
N ALA A 41 3.02 2.17 20.29
CA ALA A 41 1.65 2.12 20.76
C ALA A 41 0.66 1.59 19.71
N PHE A 42 0.93 1.79 18.42
CA PHE A 42 0.00 1.43 17.34
C PHE A 42 0.56 0.39 16.36
N PHE A 43 1.68 0.69 15.70
CA PHE A 43 2.14 -0.16 14.59
C PHE A 43 2.65 -1.53 15.07
N LYS A 44 3.52 -1.59 16.09
CA LYS A 44 4.04 -2.87 16.58
C LYS A 44 2.94 -3.81 17.10
N PRO A 45 1.97 -3.37 17.90
CA PRO A 45 1.01 -4.29 18.51
C PRO A 45 -0.14 -4.69 17.56
N TYR A 46 -0.55 -3.81 16.64
CA TYR A 46 -1.83 -3.98 15.93
C TYR A 46 -1.72 -4.03 14.41
N TRP A 47 -0.62 -3.53 13.82
CA TRP A 47 -0.55 -3.37 12.36
C TRP A 47 -0.68 -4.68 11.59
N ALA A 48 -0.18 -5.79 12.13
CA ALA A 48 -0.23 -7.09 11.45
C ALA A 48 -1.67 -7.54 11.15
N ASP A 49 -2.60 -7.29 12.05
CA ASP A 49 -4.02 -7.64 11.87
C ASP A 49 -4.75 -6.59 11.03
N ILE A 50 -4.40 -5.31 11.16
CA ILE A 50 -4.99 -4.23 10.36
C ILE A 50 -4.61 -4.35 8.88
N VAL A 51 -3.32 -4.53 8.58
CA VAL A 51 -2.82 -4.62 7.19
C VAL A 51 -3.34 -5.88 6.49
N THR A 52 -3.78 -6.90 7.23
CA THR A 52 -4.40 -8.11 6.70
C THR A 52 -5.93 -8.12 6.85
N GLY A 53 -6.54 -7.00 7.23
CA GLY A 53 -8.00 -6.83 7.25
C GLY A 53 -8.71 -7.61 8.36
N ARG A 54 -7.98 -8.15 9.34
CA ARG A 54 -8.55 -8.83 10.51
C ARG A 54 -9.09 -7.84 11.55
N GLU A 55 -8.59 -6.61 11.53
CA GLU A 55 -9.05 -5.52 12.40
C GLU A 55 -9.21 -4.23 11.59
N PRO A 56 -10.27 -3.44 11.79
CA PRO A 56 -10.38 -2.12 11.17
C PRO A 56 -9.39 -1.12 11.81
N ILE A 57 -8.79 -0.26 11.00
CA ILE A 57 -7.80 0.74 11.45
C ILE A 57 -8.39 1.77 12.42
N GLU A 58 -9.57 2.32 12.10
CA GLU A 58 -10.13 3.51 12.78
C GLU A 58 -10.43 3.30 14.27
N PRO A 59 -11.19 2.28 14.71
CA PRO A 59 -11.47 2.09 16.13
C PRO A 59 -10.20 1.84 16.94
N ARG A 60 -9.26 1.06 16.38
CA ARG A 60 -8.00 0.76 17.05
C ARG A 60 -7.12 2.00 17.16
N LEU A 61 -7.07 2.81 16.11
CA LEU A 61 -6.29 4.04 16.11
C LEU A 61 -6.87 5.05 17.11
N ALA A 62 -8.19 5.17 17.20
CA ALA A 62 -8.88 6.00 18.20
C ALA A 62 -8.47 5.62 19.64
N ASP A 63 -8.61 4.34 20.01
CA ASP A 63 -8.24 3.83 21.34
C ASP A 63 -6.76 4.11 21.71
N VAL A 64 -5.88 4.12 20.70
CA VAL A 64 -4.45 4.41 20.91
C VAL A 64 -4.23 5.90 21.08
N LEU A 65 -4.81 6.73 20.21
CA LEU A 65 -4.64 8.18 20.24
C LEU A 65 -5.20 8.80 21.52
N ASP A 66 -6.33 8.31 22.03
CA ASP A 66 -6.89 8.75 23.32
C ASP A 66 -5.88 8.65 24.48
N ARG A 67 -4.94 7.71 24.41
CA ARG A 67 -3.91 7.48 25.43
C ARG A 67 -2.64 8.27 25.19
N ILE A 68 -2.19 8.39 23.94
CA ILE A 68 -0.85 8.90 23.63
C ILE A 68 -0.84 10.32 23.04
N ALA A 69 -1.96 10.75 22.44
CA ALA A 69 -2.11 12.03 21.78
C ALA A 69 -3.60 12.42 21.66
N PRO A 70 -4.30 12.66 22.78
CA PRO A 70 -5.76 12.85 22.81
C PRO A 70 -6.26 14.10 22.06
N ASN A 71 -5.36 14.98 21.62
CA ASN A 71 -5.69 16.15 20.81
C ASN A 71 -5.71 15.84 19.30
N ILE A 72 -5.34 14.62 18.88
CA ILE A 72 -5.28 14.20 17.48
C ILE A 72 -6.41 13.20 17.22
N THR A 73 -7.27 13.50 16.25
CA THR A 73 -8.29 12.55 15.77
C THR A 73 -7.66 11.49 14.86
N PRO A 74 -8.18 10.25 14.80
CA PRO A 74 -7.74 9.24 13.84
C PRO A 74 -7.70 9.74 12.40
N GLU A 75 -8.72 10.47 11.98
CA GLU A 75 -8.86 11.03 10.63
C GLU A 75 -7.71 11.99 10.33
N ALA A 76 -7.43 12.96 11.21
CA ALA A 76 -6.32 13.89 11.03
C ALA A 76 -4.96 13.19 10.91
N LEU A 77 -4.72 12.12 11.68
CA LEU A 77 -3.46 11.37 11.57
C LEU A 77 -3.40 10.55 10.27
N MET A 78 -4.50 9.91 9.86
CA MET A 78 -4.56 9.16 8.60
C MET A 78 -4.41 10.08 7.40
N ASP A 79 -5.09 11.22 7.38
CA ASP A 79 -4.96 12.21 6.30
C ASP A 79 -3.52 12.72 6.22
N TYR A 80 -2.93 13.09 7.37
CA TYR A 80 -1.52 13.49 7.43
C TYR A 80 -0.58 12.40 6.90
N TRP A 81 -0.79 11.15 7.31
CA TRP A 81 0.03 10.03 6.84
C TRP A 81 -0.14 9.84 5.33
N PHE A 82 -1.37 9.71 4.85
CA PHE A 82 -1.64 9.35 3.47
C PHE A 82 -1.21 10.43 2.48
N GLU A 83 -1.38 11.70 2.84
CA GLU A 83 -0.88 12.83 2.05
C GLU A 83 0.65 12.83 2.01
N ASN A 84 1.31 12.61 3.14
CA ASN A 84 2.77 12.57 3.20
C ASN A 84 3.40 11.30 2.62
N ASP A 85 2.59 10.35 2.17
CA ASP A 85 3.04 9.13 1.53
C ASP A 85 2.40 9.06 0.12
N SER A 86 2.56 10.09 -0.70
CA SER A 86 1.81 10.19 -1.97
C SER A 86 2.64 10.73 -3.14
N ARG A 87 3.97 10.75 -3.02
CA ARG A 87 4.84 11.14 -4.12
C ARG A 87 4.91 10.05 -5.19
N LEU A 88 4.10 10.22 -6.23
CA LEU A 88 4.07 9.30 -7.37
C LEU A 88 5.34 9.35 -8.22
N ASP A 89 5.82 8.17 -8.64
CA ASP A 89 6.79 8.02 -9.73
C ASP A 89 6.08 8.23 -11.07
N ARG A 90 6.10 9.49 -11.53
CA ARG A 90 5.48 9.87 -12.81
C ARG A 90 6.16 9.21 -14.01
N GLN A 91 7.47 8.96 -13.94
CA GLN A 91 8.19 8.34 -15.04
C GLN A 91 7.78 6.88 -15.21
N LEU A 92 7.62 6.14 -14.10
CA LEU A 92 7.09 4.79 -14.12
C LEU A 92 5.64 4.77 -14.63
N LEU A 93 4.77 5.65 -14.14
CA LEU A 93 3.39 5.75 -14.61
C LEU A 93 3.31 6.03 -16.13
N GLU A 94 4.13 6.95 -16.64
CA GLU A 94 4.24 7.21 -18.08
C GLU A 94 4.72 5.98 -18.86
N GLY A 95 5.69 5.23 -18.32
CA GLY A 95 6.14 3.97 -18.91
C GLY A 95 5.05 2.90 -18.96
N LEU A 96 4.21 2.82 -17.94
CA LEU A 96 3.10 1.86 -17.85
C LEU A 96 2.00 2.11 -18.92
N VAL A 97 1.84 3.36 -19.36
CA VAL A 97 0.90 3.69 -20.46
C VAL A 97 1.23 2.93 -21.74
N GLU A 98 2.51 2.73 -22.05
CA GLU A 98 2.94 2.00 -23.24
C GLU A 98 2.63 0.50 -23.17
N TYR A 99 2.56 -0.07 -21.97
CA TYR A 99 2.10 -1.45 -21.78
C TYR A 99 0.59 -1.57 -21.97
N ARG A 100 -0.21 -0.62 -21.44
CA ARG A 100 -1.66 -0.59 -21.68
C ARG A 100 -1.99 -0.51 -23.17
N LYS A 101 -1.29 0.34 -23.93
CA LYS A 101 -1.46 0.46 -25.40
C LYS A 101 -1.21 -0.85 -26.15
N LYS A 102 -0.38 -1.74 -25.59
CA LYS A 102 -0.09 -3.07 -26.13
C LYS A 102 -1.08 -4.15 -25.66
N GLY A 103 -2.13 -3.77 -24.93
CA GLY A 103 -3.15 -4.68 -24.42
C GLY A 103 -2.75 -5.42 -23.14
N VAL A 104 -1.77 -4.92 -22.39
CA VAL A 104 -1.42 -5.46 -21.07
C VAL A 104 -2.36 -4.86 -20.02
N THR A 105 -3.00 -5.73 -19.24
CA THR A 105 -3.82 -5.34 -18.09
C THR A 105 -2.92 -5.01 -16.90
N LEU A 106 -3.18 -3.89 -16.22
CA LEU A 106 -2.37 -3.45 -15.10
C LEU A 106 -3.13 -3.61 -13.78
N PHE A 107 -2.52 -4.27 -12.82
CA PHE A 107 -3.04 -4.37 -11.46
C PHE A 107 -2.03 -3.82 -10.46
N LEU A 108 -2.54 -3.25 -9.37
CA LEU A 108 -1.74 -3.05 -8.17
C LEU A 108 -1.71 -4.34 -7.34
N ALA A 109 -0.57 -4.68 -6.75
CA ALA A 109 -0.40 -5.82 -5.86
C ALA A 109 0.43 -5.42 -4.63
N THR A 110 -0.25 -5.06 -3.53
CA THR A 110 0.37 -4.30 -2.43
C THR A 110 -0.04 -4.75 -1.04
N ASN A 111 0.80 -4.45 -0.03
CA ASN A 111 0.49 -4.70 1.37
C ASN A 111 -0.14 -3.45 1.99
N GLN A 112 -1.47 -3.33 1.89
CA GLN A 112 -2.22 -2.16 2.38
C GLN A 112 -3.46 -2.56 3.17
N GLU A 113 -3.85 -1.66 4.06
CA GLU A 113 -5.16 -1.69 4.72
C GLU A 113 -6.25 -1.01 3.86
N HIS A 114 -7.52 -1.21 4.21
CA HIS A 114 -8.68 -0.79 3.40
C HIS A 114 -8.74 0.72 3.09
N ARG A 115 -8.52 1.60 4.07
CA ARG A 115 -8.62 3.06 3.92
C ARG A 115 -7.51 3.59 3.03
N ARG A 116 -6.29 3.07 3.21
CA ARG A 116 -5.15 3.38 2.36
C ARG A 116 -5.33 2.88 0.94
N ALA A 117 -5.84 1.65 0.74
CA ALA A 117 -6.16 1.15 -0.59
C ALA A 117 -7.20 2.03 -1.31
N ALA A 118 -8.24 2.48 -0.60
CA ALA A 118 -9.22 3.42 -1.14
C ALA A 118 -8.58 4.78 -1.48
N TYR A 119 -7.74 5.33 -0.60
CA TYR A 119 -7.01 6.57 -0.85
C TYR A 119 -6.16 6.48 -2.12
N LEU A 120 -5.40 5.40 -2.29
CA LEU A 120 -4.54 5.18 -3.45
C LEU A 120 -5.34 5.16 -4.77
N MET A 121 -6.47 4.45 -4.78
CA MET A 121 -7.28 4.32 -6.00
C MET A 121 -8.09 5.57 -6.33
N GLU A 122 -8.70 6.18 -5.31
CA GLU A 122 -9.69 7.26 -5.49
C GLU A 122 -9.05 8.65 -5.40
N ARG A 123 -8.22 8.89 -4.38
CA ARG A 123 -7.67 10.23 -4.09
C ARG A 123 -6.34 10.48 -4.79
N LEU A 124 -5.49 9.45 -4.84
CA LEU A 124 -4.22 9.51 -5.57
C LEU A 124 -4.38 9.23 -7.08
N GLY A 125 -5.59 8.85 -7.51
CA GLY A 125 -5.95 8.73 -8.93
C GLY A 125 -5.42 7.47 -9.61
N LEU A 126 -4.96 6.45 -8.87
CA LEU A 126 -4.43 5.24 -9.50
C LEU A 126 -5.50 4.43 -10.26
N SER A 127 -6.79 4.65 -9.98
CA SER A 127 -7.88 4.09 -10.78
C SER A 127 -7.88 4.53 -12.26
N GLU A 128 -7.22 5.64 -12.59
CA GLU A 128 -7.06 6.08 -13.98
C GLU A 128 -5.98 5.29 -14.74
N HIS A 129 -5.08 4.63 -14.01
CA HIS A 129 -3.90 3.95 -14.55
C HIS A 129 -3.99 2.41 -14.45
N PHE A 130 -4.73 1.90 -13.46
CA PHE A 130 -4.80 0.48 -13.14
C PHE A 130 -6.23 -0.07 -13.26
N ASP A 131 -6.36 -1.29 -13.76
CA ASP A 131 -7.63 -1.99 -13.96
C ASP A 131 -8.16 -2.61 -12.65
N GLY A 132 -7.33 -2.65 -11.60
CA GLY A 132 -7.74 -3.08 -10.27
C GLY A 132 -6.59 -3.08 -9.26
N ILE A 133 -6.91 -3.44 -8.02
CA ILE A 133 -5.97 -3.55 -6.91
C ILE A 133 -6.20 -4.85 -6.13
N PHE A 134 -5.11 -5.57 -5.90
CA PHE A 134 -5.02 -6.68 -4.97
C PHE A 134 -4.23 -6.22 -3.75
N TYR A 135 -4.89 -6.10 -2.61
CA TYR A 135 -4.27 -5.57 -1.41
C TYR A 135 -4.53 -6.46 -0.20
N SER A 136 -3.55 -6.50 0.69
CA SER A 136 -3.49 -7.51 1.75
C SER A 136 -4.71 -7.56 2.65
N ALA A 137 -5.33 -6.42 2.98
CA ALA A 137 -6.52 -6.42 3.81
C ALA A 137 -7.75 -7.06 3.14
N ALA A 138 -7.95 -6.87 1.83
CA ALA A 138 -9.03 -7.53 1.10
C ALA A 138 -8.75 -9.00 0.77
N LEU A 139 -7.48 -9.41 0.82
CA LEU A 139 -7.07 -10.80 0.57
C LEU A 139 -6.96 -11.62 1.86
N GLY A 140 -6.82 -10.99 3.03
CA GLY A 140 -6.56 -11.67 4.30
C GLY A 140 -5.10 -12.11 4.50
N HIS A 141 -4.28 -11.96 3.47
CA HIS A 141 -2.88 -12.39 3.38
C HIS A 141 -2.05 -11.23 2.84
N LYS A 142 -0.78 -11.15 3.22
CA LYS A 142 0.16 -10.15 2.71
C LYS A 142 1.33 -10.80 1.98
N LYS A 143 1.97 -10.09 1.06
CA LYS A 143 3.28 -10.49 0.55
C LYS A 143 4.29 -10.59 1.71
N PRO A 144 5.20 -11.58 1.72
CA PRO A 144 5.50 -12.53 0.65
C PRO A 144 4.75 -13.88 0.74
N SER A 145 3.58 -13.97 1.39
CA SER A 145 2.89 -15.27 1.51
C SER A 145 2.41 -15.82 0.16
N GLU A 146 2.52 -17.14 -0.02
CA GLU A 146 2.03 -17.83 -1.22
C GLU A 146 0.54 -17.58 -1.46
N ASP A 147 -0.26 -17.55 -0.38
CA ASP A 147 -1.70 -17.28 -0.46
C ASP A 147 -2.03 -15.89 -1.04
N PHE A 148 -1.19 -14.88 -0.81
CA PHE A 148 -1.37 -13.57 -1.45
C PHE A 148 -1.30 -13.72 -2.97
N PHE A 149 -0.25 -14.35 -3.49
CA PHE A 149 -0.04 -14.52 -4.92
C PHE A 149 -1.11 -15.43 -5.54
N ARG A 150 -1.44 -16.53 -4.87
CA ARG A 150 -2.50 -17.45 -5.29
C ARG A 150 -3.83 -16.74 -5.48
N ILE A 151 -4.30 -16.01 -4.48
CA ILE A 151 -5.60 -15.32 -4.54
C ILE A 151 -5.55 -14.16 -5.54
N ALA A 152 -4.45 -13.40 -5.60
CA ALA A 152 -4.30 -12.32 -6.58
C ALA A 152 -4.34 -12.84 -8.03
N THR A 153 -3.64 -13.94 -8.32
CA THR A 153 -3.68 -14.60 -9.63
C THR A 153 -5.09 -15.09 -9.97
N GLU A 154 -5.74 -15.82 -9.05
CA GLU A 154 -7.12 -16.31 -9.24
C GLU A 154 -8.09 -15.15 -9.56
N ARG A 155 -8.00 -14.04 -8.83
CA ARG A 155 -8.87 -12.86 -9.05
C ARG A 155 -8.50 -12.05 -10.29
N SER A 156 -7.27 -12.15 -10.77
CA SER A 156 -6.84 -11.49 -12.01
C SER A 156 -7.43 -12.13 -13.27
N GLY A 157 -7.79 -13.42 -13.20
CA GLY A 157 -8.28 -14.19 -14.34
C GLY A 157 -7.20 -14.59 -15.35
N TYR A 158 -5.92 -14.40 -15.01
CA TYR A 158 -4.77 -14.79 -15.83
C TYR A 158 -4.04 -16.00 -15.24
N GLU A 159 -3.36 -16.76 -16.10
CA GLU A 159 -2.46 -17.82 -15.65
C GLU A 159 -1.15 -17.23 -15.10
N ARG A 160 -0.49 -17.94 -14.18
CA ARG A 160 0.73 -17.44 -13.50
C ARG A 160 1.82 -16.98 -14.49
N HIS A 161 2.10 -17.81 -15.50
CA HIS A 161 3.08 -17.52 -16.56
C HIS A 161 2.69 -16.34 -17.49
N GLU A 162 1.45 -15.84 -17.39
CA GLU A 162 0.99 -14.66 -18.13
C GLU A 162 1.17 -13.37 -17.33
N ILE A 163 1.48 -13.46 -16.03
CA ILE A 163 1.64 -12.32 -15.13
C ILE A 163 3.13 -12.01 -14.98
N ALA A 164 3.52 -10.74 -15.08
CA ALA A 164 4.77 -10.29 -14.51
C ALA A 164 4.50 -9.44 -13.27
N PHE A 165 5.50 -9.37 -12.40
CA PHE A 165 5.39 -8.70 -11.11
C PHE A 165 6.58 -7.75 -10.89
N ILE A 166 6.32 -6.55 -10.39
CA ILE A 166 7.31 -5.55 -10.01
C ILE A 166 7.12 -5.22 -8.54
N ASP A 167 8.20 -5.33 -7.78
CA ASP A 167 8.29 -5.06 -6.34
C ASP A 167 9.73 -4.61 -6.03
N ASP A 168 9.94 -3.82 -4.99
CA ASP A 168 11.28 -3.39 -4.56
C ASP A 168 11.91 -4.37 -3.54
N SER A 169 11.08 -5.22 -2.91
CA SER A 169 11.53 -6.23 -1.95
C SER A 169 11.93 -7.54 -2.64
N ILE A 170 13.18 -7.95 -2.41
CA ILE A 170 13.70 -9.22 -2.91
C ILE A 170 12.88 -10.43 -2.41
N GLU A 171 12.42 -10.38 -1.15
CA GLU A 171 11.63 -11.47 -0.56
C GLU A 171 10.28 -11.64 -1.28
N ASN A 172 9.64 -10.53 -1.69
CA ASN A 172 8.41 -10.57 -2.46
C ASN A 172 8.66 -11.09 -3.88
N ILE A 173 9.76 -10.68 -4.52
CA ILE A 173 10.15 -11.15 -5.86
C ILE A 173 10.42 -12.65 -5.86
N GLU A 174 11.15 -13.15 -4.86
CA GLU A 174 11.50 -14.57 -4.74
C GLU A 174 10.24 -15.41 -4.50
N ALA A 175 9.38 -15.01 -3.58
CA ALA A 175 8.12 -15.71 -3.34
C ALA A 175 7.19 -15.74 -4.56
N ALA A 176 7.12 -14.63 -5.32
CA ALA A 176 6.37 -14.58 -6.56
C ALA A 176 6.95 -15.55 -7.61
N ARG A 177 8.28 -15.58 -7.75
CA ARG A 177 8.97 -16.48 -8.69
C ARG A 177 8.80 -17.95 -8.32
N ASP A 178 8.85 -18.29 -7.04
CA ASP A 178 8.64 -19.65 -6.56
C ASP A 178 7.20 -20.12 -6.78
N PHE A 179 6.24 -19.18 -6.74
CA PHE A 179 4.84 -19.45 -7.06
C PHE A 179 4.59 -19.70 -8.55
N GLY A 180 5.29 -19.00 -9.45
CA GLY A 180 5.33 -19.26 -10.91
C GLY A 180 4.96 -18.06 -11.77
#